data_AF-A0A1L8MEU1-F1
#
_entry.id   AF-A0A1L8MEU1-F1
#
_cell.length_a   1.000
_cell.length_b   1.000
_cell.length_c   1.000
_cell.angle_alpha   90.00
_cell.angle_beta   90.00
_cell.angle_gamma   90.00
#
_symmetry.space_group_name_H-M   'P 1'
#
loop_
_entity.id
_entity.type
_entity.pdbx_description
1 polymer ?
#
loop_
_entity_poly.entity_id
_entity_poly.type
_entity_poly.pdbx_seq_one_letter_code
_entity_poly.pdbx_strand_id
1 'polypeptide(L)'
;MLAHFALLKQKLKYANQINLYADNDSGIKLALRAVFDDWIARNKLYAFQISAEKTGSGQYLDEDASKRFRQVRADAKKENPEITNEGIKKALWEAQLSNRVRVGNAKSEWIINPNSKSRLAMMLPLGDVKSMTPKLVASLLANASLHGVDNWFQILRRHINLLERPVTSATNAKRWNAYAGYNPEWMVKLIEIKRVYFNYCMTNERTISRNFSGNNKPNPSTPAMRLGLTRKRYTAEDLLSFSLDKVRIDEVYRNKTEHLPSFVSNRF
;
A
#
# COMPACT_ATOMS: atom_id res chain seq x y z
N MET A 1 0.76 17.43 2.11
CA MET A 1 0.46 16.21 2.90
C MET A 1 -0.95 16.22 3.51
N LEU A 2 -1.30 17.17 4.39
CA LEU A 2 -2.61 17.22 5.05
C LEU A 2 -3.80 17.16 4.09
N ALA A 3 -3.81 18.00 3.05
CA ALA A 3 -4.88 18.00 2.04
C ALA A 3 -5.07 16.65 1.33
N HIS A 4 -3.97 15.92 1.08
CA HIS A 4 -4.04 14.60 0.44
C HIS A 4 -4.69 13.58 1.37
N PHE A 5 -4.34 13.59 2.66
CA PHE A 5 -4.96 12.72 3.65
C PHE A 5 -6.43 13.09 3.89
N ALA A 6 -6.80 14.37 3.85
CA ALA A 6 -8.20 14.79 3.93
C ALA A 6 -9.03 14.26 2.76
N LEU A 7 -8.51 14.35 1.53
CA LEU A 7 -9.13 13.73 0.35
C LEU A 7 -9.24 12.21 0.50
N LEU A 8 -8.17 11.56 0.99
CA LEU A 8 -8.17 10.11 1.23
C LEU A 8 -9.24 9.71 2.25
N LYS A 9 -9.40 10.48 3.34
CA LYS A 9 -10.45 10.27 4.35
C LYS A 9 -11.84 10.28 3.72
N GLN A 10 -12.13 11.21 2.80
CA GLN A 10 -13.42 11.24 2.11
C GLN A 10 -13.68 9.99 1.25
N LYS A 11 -12.63 9.44 0.61
CA LYS A 11 -12.74 8.24 -0.22
C LYS A 11 -12.86 6.97 0.62
N LEU A 12 -12.16 6.89 1.75
CA LEU A 12 -12.14 5.71 2.61
C LEU A 12 -13.28 5.67 3.63
N LYS A 13 -14.16 6.69 3.71
CA LYS A 13 -15.19 6.79 4.75
C LYS A 13 -16.17 5.61 4.78
N TYR A 14 -16.37 4.94 3.65
CA TYR A 14 -17.25 3.78 3.52
C TYR A 14 -16.57 2.45 3.92
N ALA A 15 -15.26 2.43 4.14
CA ALA A 15 -14.59 1.25 4.66
C ALA A 15 -14.95 1.04 6.13
N ASN A 16 -15.27 -0.21 6.49
CA ASN A 16 -15.58 -0.60 7.86
C ASN A 16 -14.34 -0.47 8.77
N GLN A 17 -13.18 -0.87 8.26
CA GLN A 17 -11.91 -0.83 8.96
C GLN A 17 -10.78 -0.53 7.98
N ILE A 18 -9.79 0.24 8.43
CA ILE A 18 -8.62 0.62 7.64
C ILE A 18 -7.36 0.31 8.46
N ASN A 19 -6.42 -0.38 7.83
CA ASN A 19 -5.09 -0.61 8.39
C ASN A 19 -4.08 0.17 7.53
N LEU A 20 -3.41 1.15 8.13
CA LEU A 20 -2.49 2.04 7.43
C LEU A 20 -1.08 1.89 7.97
N TYR A 21 -0.16 1.65 7.05
CA TYR A 21 1.26 1.51 7.33
C TYR A 21 2.02 2.62 6.61
N ALA A 22 2.65 3.49 7.39
CA ALA A 22 3.39 4.64 6.91
C ALA A 22 4.89 4.44 7.13
N ASP A 23 5.70 5.04 6.25
CA ASP A 23 7.14 5.15 6.49
C ASP A 23 7.41 6.03 7.72
N ASN A 24 8.62 5.95 8.27
CA ASN A 24 9.03 6.71 9.45
C ASN A 24 9.32 8.19 9.11
N ASP A 25 8.28 8.91 8.72
CA ASP A 25 8.32 10.34 8.39
C ASP A 25 7.49 11.15 9.40
N SER A 26 8.06 12.23 9.93
CA SER A 26 7.41 13.09 10.92
C SER A 26 6.22 13.84 10.34
N GLY A 27 6.26 14.23 9.07
CA GLY A 27 5.16 14.86 8.36
C GLY A 27 3.98 13.91 8.14
N ILE A 28 4.24 12.65 7.78
CA ILE A 28 3.20 11.61 7.70
C ILE A 28 2.57 11.39 9.08
N LYS A 29 3.39 11.23 10.13
CA LYS A 29 2.91 11.05 11.51
C LYS A 29 1.96 12.15 11.94
N LEU A 30 2.38 13.40 11.75
CA LEU A 30 1.62 14.58 12.11
C LEU A 30 0.33 14.66 11.31
N ALA A 31 0.39 14.41 10.00
CA ALA A 31 -0.79 14.48 9.15
C ALA A 31 -1.81 13.38 9.45
N LEU A 32 -1.37 12.16 9.79
CA LEU A 32 -2.26 11.08 10.20
C LEU A 32 -3.01 11.43 11.48
N ARG A 33 -2.30 11.94 12.49
CA ARG A 33 -2.92 12.36 13.75
C ARG A 33 -3.84 13.56 13.57
N ALA A 34 -3.48 14.54 12.74
CA ALA A 34 -4.32 15.71 12.52
C ALA A 34 -5.62 15.39 11.76
N VAL A 35 -5.56 14.49 10.76
CA VAL A 35 -6.71 14.23 9.87
C VAL A 35 -7.59 13.08 10.38
N PHE A 36 -7.02 12.07 11.03
CA PHE A 36 -7.72 10.83 11.39
C PHE A 36 -7.84 10.59 12.90
N ASP A 37 -7.67 11.63 13.73
CA ASP A 37 -7.78 11.51 15.20
C ASP A 37 -9.05 10.77 15.65
N ASP A 38 -10.20 11.18 15.11
CA ASP A 38 -11.52 10.58 15.36
C ASP A 38 -11.61 9.11 14.93
N TRP A 39 -10.97 8.73 13.82
CA TRP A 39 -10.98 7.36 13.32
C TRP A 39 -10.04 6.46 14.11
N ILE A 40 -8.93 7.01 14.60
CA ILE A 40 -8.01 6.30 15.48
C ILE A 40 -8.67 6.07 16.84
N ALA A 41 -9.28 7.11 17.42
CA ALA A 41 -9.97 7.03 18.71
C ALA A 41 -11.12 6.01 18.73
N ARG A 42 -11.84 5.85 17.60
CA ARG A 42 -12.96 4.92 17.46
C ARG A 42 -12.57 3.55 16.90
N ASN A 43 -11.27 3.22 16.80
CA ASN A 43 -10.77 1.95 16.27
C ASN A 43 -11.24 1.64 14.83
N LYS A 44 -11.57 2.67 14.04
CA LYS A 44 -11.85 2.56 12.60
C LYS A 44 -10.56 2.51 11.77
N LEU A 45 -9.55 3.27 12.20
CA LEU A 45 -8.24 3.32 11.57
C LEU A 45 -7.16 2.83 12.53
N TYR A 46 -6.46 1.76 12.14
CA TYR A 46 -5.24 1.31 12.80
C TYR A 46 -4.03 1.81 12.02
N ALA A 47 -3.37 2.85 12.52
CA ALA A 47 -2.22 3.48 11.87
C ALA A 47 -0.91 3.13 12.58
N PHE A 48 0.11 2.76 11.80
CA PHE A 48 1.45 2.44 12.27
C PHE A 48 2.49 3.19 11.44
N GLN A 49 3.52 3.74 12.10
CA GLN A 49 4.77 4.08 11.42
C GLN A 49 5.68 2.86 11.40
N ILE A 50 6.40 2.67 10.31
CA ILE A 50 7.33 1.57 10.11
C ILE A 50 8.70 2.14 9.82
N SER A 51 9.71 1.63 10.52
CA SER A 51 11.11 1.87 10.17
C SER A 51 11.66 0.67 9.43
N ALA A 52 12.18 0.91 8.22
CA ALA A 52 12.87 -0.10 7.43
C ALA A 52 14.40 0.08 7.56
N GLU A 53 15.11 -0.99 7.90
CA GLU A 53 16.56 -0.97 8.09
C GLU A 53 17.24 -1.93 7.11
N LYS A 54 18.42 -1.55 6.62
CA LYS A 54 19.21 -2.40 5.69
C LYS A 54 19.65 -3.71 6.36
N THR A 55 20.01 -3.63 7.63
CA THR A 55 20.46 -4.75 8.48
C THR A 55 19.28 -5.53 9.09
N GLY A 56 18.05 -5.07 8.91
CA GLY A 56 16.85 -5.66 9.50
C GLY A 56 16.67 -5.35 10.98
N SER A 57 15.79 -6.08 11.68
CA SER A 57 15.55 -5.87 13.12
C SER A 57 16.62 -6.51 14.03
N GLY A 58 17.51 -7.34 13.49
CA GLY A 58 18.50 -8.09 14.27
C GLY A 58 19.38 -7.20 15.16
N GLN A 59 19.72 -5.98 14.71
CA GLN A 59 20.51 -5.03 15.51
C GLN A 59 19.82 -4.52 16.78
N TYR A 60 18.50 -4.68 16.88
CA TYR A 60 17.68 -4.26 18.03
C TYR A 60 17.19 -5.44 18.87
N LEU A 61 17.54 -6.67 18.49
CA LEU A 61 17.19 -7.89 19.21
C LEU A 61 18.43 -8.41 19.92
N ASP A 62 18.34 -8.58 21.23
CA ASP A 62 19.36 -9.23 22.03
C ASP A 62 19.31 -10.77 21.91
N GLU A 63 20.30 -11.44 22.50
CA GLU A 63 20.36 -12.90 22.52
C GLU A 63 19.18 -13.51 23.27
N ASP A 64 18.68 -12.83 24.30
CA ASP A 64 17.58 -13.32 25.13
C ASP A 64 16.23 -13.24 24.40
N ALA A 65 16.00 -12.19 23.60
CA ALA A 65 14.88 -12.14 22.67
C ALA A 65 14.94 -13.31 21.67
N SER A 66 16.14 -13.62 21.15
CA SER A 66 16.33 -14.75 20.24
C SER A 66 16.01 -16.10 20.89
N LYS A 67 16.44 -16.33 22.14
CA LYS A 67 16.11 -17.54 22.91
C LYS A 67 14.60 -17.64 23.16
N ARG A 68 13.97 -16.54 23.58
CA ARG A 68 12.53 -16.48 23.82
C ARG A 68 11.71 -16.75 22.56
N PHE A 69 12.08 -16.19 21.41
CA PHE A 69 11.39 -16.49 20.15
C PHE A 69 11.52 -17.95 19.72
N ARG A 70 12.65 -18.60 20.02
CA ARG A 70 12.81 -20.06 19.81
C ARG A 70 11.86 -20.85 20.71
N GLN A 71 11.73 -20.47 21.98
CA GLN A 71 10.79 -21.09 22.92
C GLN A 71 9.34 -20.91 22.47
N VAL A 72 8.90 -19.66 22.21
CA VAL A 72 7.54 -19.36 21.72
C VAL A 72 7.21 -20.17 20.46
N ARG A 73 8.18 -20.33 19.55
CA ARG A 73 7.99 -21.15 18.35
C ARG A 73 7.88 -22.64 18.65
N ALA A 74 8.63 -23.16 19.63
CA ALA A 74 8.55 -24.55 20.05
C ALA A 74 7.22 -24.83 20.76
N ASP A 75 6.80 -23.95 21.66
CA ASP A 75 5.55 -24.05 22.41
C ASP A 75 4.34 -24.00 21.48
N ALA A 76 4.31 -23.04 20.54
CA ALA A 76 3.23 -22.93 19.55
C ALA A 76 3.11 -24.19 18.66
N LYS A 77 4.24 -24.86 18.36
CA LYS A 77 4.23 -26.14 17.62
C LYS A 77 3.82 -27.33 18.49
N LYS A 78 4.13 -27.29 19.79
CA LYS A 78 3.76 -28.35 20.73
C LYS A 78 2.25 -28.32 21.01
N GLU A 79 1.68 -27.13 21.19
CA GLU A 79 0.24 -26.93 21.40
C GLU A 79 -0.57 -27.24 20.15
N ASN A 80 -0.04 -26.92 18.96
CA ASN A 80 -0.68 -27.21 17.69
C ASN A 80 0.37 -27.67 16.65
N PRO A 81 0.54 -29.00 16.46
CA PRO A 81 1.48 -29.55 15.50
C PRO A 81 1.25 -29.11 14.04
N GLU A 82 0.00 -28.76 13.69
CA GLU A 82 -0.39 -28.30 12.35
C GLU A 82 -0.40 -26.77 12.20
N ILE A 83 0.17 -26.03 13.15
CA ILE A 83 0.18 -24.57 13.10
C ILE A 83 0.86 -24.05 11.83
N THR A 84 0.16 -23.15 11.12
CA THR A 84 0.70 -22.52 9.92
C THR A 84 1.83 -21.54 10.25
N ASN A 85 2.69 -21.26 9.27
CA ASN A 85 3.73 -20.23 9.41
C ASN A 85 3.17 -18.85 9.79
N GLU A 86 1.95 -18.53 9.34
CA GLU A 86 1.26 -17.30 9.73
C GLU A 86 0.81 -17.32 11.19
N GLY A 87 0.34 -18.47 11.70
CA GLY A 87 0.03 -18.66 13.11
C GLY A 87 1.26 -18.46 14.00
N ILE A 88 2.40 -19.06 13.63
CA ILE A 88 3.68 -18.86 14.32
C ILE A 88 4.08 -17.38 14.29
N LYS A 89 3.95 -16.70 13.14
CA LYS A 89 4.27 -15.28 13.01
C LYS A 89 3.43 -14.42 13.96
N LYS A 90 2.14 -14.71 14.09
CA LYS A 90 1.24 -14.00 15.02
C LYS A 90 1.64 -14.24 16.47
N ALA A 91 1.91 -15.49 16.87
CA ALA A 91 2.36 -15.81 18.23
C ALA A 91 3.66 -15.07 18.61
N LEU A 92 4.62 -14.99 17.68
CA LEU A 92 5.85 -14.23 17.89
C LEU A 92 5.59 -12.72 18.07
N TRP A 93 4.66 -12.15 17.30
CA TRP A 93 4.27 -10.75 17.47
C TRP A 93 3.54 -10.51 18.79
N GLU A 94 2.66 -11.41 19.23
CA GLU A 94 1.97 -11.31 20.52
C GLU A 94 2.96 -11.27 21.67
N ALA A 95 3.94 -12.17 21.68
CA ALA A 95 5.02 -12.17 22.67
C ALA A 95 5.84 -10.87 22.64
N GLN A 96 5.92 -10.19 21.49
CA GLN A 96 6.72 -8.98 21.32
C GLN A 96 5.99 -7.68 21.71
N LEU A 97 4.68 -7.71 21.90
CA LEU A 97 3.88 -6.50 22.22
C LEU A 97 4.31 -5.82 23.53
N SER A 98 4.74 -6.61 24.51
CA SER A 98 5.20 -6.15 25.82
C SER A 98 6.64 -5.63 25.81
N ASN A 99 7.43 -6.02 24.80
CA ASN A 99 8.87 -5.74 24.74
C ASN A 99 9.16 -4.58 23.81
N ARG A 100 8.68 -3.40 24.20
CA ARG A 100 8.91 -2.17 23.46
C ARG A 100 10.24 -1.55 23.82
N VAL A 101 10.91 -0.99 22.83
CA VAL A 101 12.26 -0.45 22.97
C VAL A 101 12.28 1.01 22.55
N ARG A 102 12.98 1.84 23.32
CA ARG A 102 13.32 3.20 22.91
C ARG A 102 14.59 3.17 22.09
N VAL A 103 14.58 3.82 20.94
CA VAL A 103 15.70 3.82 20.00
C VAL A 103 16.33 5.21 19.96
N GLY A 104 17.61 5.27 20.32
CA GLY A 104 18.34 6.54 20.47
C GLY A 104 17.67 7.47 21.49
N ASN A 105 17.63 8.77 21.18
CA ASN A 105 17.05 9.79 22.06
C ASN A 105 15.52 9.96 21.87
N ALA A 106 14.87 9.09 21.10
CA ALA A 106 13.45 9.22 20.82
C ALA A 106 12.60 8.89 22.06
N LYS A 107 11.58 9.73 22.34
CA LYS A 107 10.59 9.47 23.41
C LYS A 107 9.64 8.31 23.08
N SER A 108 9.57 7.87 21.83
CA SER A 108 8.61 6.86 21.38
C SER A 108 9.14 5.44 21.59
N GLU A 109 8.27 4.56 22.06
CA GLU A 109 8.54 3.14 22.31
C GLU A 109 8.09 2.31 21.12
N TRP A 110 9.06 1.70 20.45
CA TRP A 110 8.87 0.92 19.22
C TRP A 110 8.71 -0.55 19.51
N ILE A 111 7.90 -1.24 18.71
CA ILE A 111 7.79 -2.69 18.70
C ILE A 111 8.78 -3.21 17.66
N ILE A 112 9.79 -3.96 18.11
CA ILE A 112 10.80 -4.55 17.23
C ILE A 112 10.21 -5.76 16.51
N ASN A 113 10.53 -5.96 15.23
CA ASN A 113 10.05 -7.11 14.48
C ASN A 113 10.73 -8.40 14.97
N PRO A 114 9.98 -9.44 15.36
CA PRO A 114 10.56 -10.70 15.85
C PRO A 114 11.35 -11.46 14.77
N ASN A 115 11.13 -11.17 13.49
CA ASN A 115 11.93 -11.70 12.41
C ASN A 115 13.15 -10.81 12.16
N SER A 116 14.30 -11.18 12.73
CA SER A 116 15.59 -10.48 12.61
C SER A 116 16.03 -10.21 11.16
N LYS A 117 15.60 -11.04 10.20
CA LYS A 117 15.93 -10.91 8.78
C LYS A 117 14.95 -10.01 8.01
N SER A 118 13.88 -9.54 8.65
CA SER A 118 12.91 -8.67 7.99
C SER A 118 13.49 -7.26 7.83
N ARG A 119 13.29 -6.67 6.65
CA ARG A 119 13.63 -5.26 6.41
C ARG A 119 12.79 -4.30 7.24
N LEU A 120 11.55 -4.65 7.56
CA LEU A 120 10.69 -3.85 8.42
C LEU A 120 11.13 -4.08 9.86
N ALA A 121 12.06 -3.26 10.33
CA ALA A 121 12.75 -3.51 11.58
C ALA A 121 11.85 -3.24 12.79
N MET A 122 11.05 -2.17 12.73
CA MET A 122 10.34 -1.65 13.90
C MET A 122 9.02 -1.00 13.50
N MET A 123 8.05 -1.03 14.41
CA MET A 123 6.73 -0.47 14.21
C MET A 123 6.31 0.38 15.42
N LEU A 124 5.76 1.55 15.15
CA LEU A 124 5.20 2.46 16.15
C LEU A 124 3.70 2.62 15.91
N PRO A 125 2.84 2.06 16.77
CA PRO A 125 1.42 2.33 16.73
C PRO A 125 1.13 3.80 17.02
N LEU A 126 0.24 4.42 16.23
CA LEU A 126 -0.13 5.83 16.43
C LEU A 126 -1.34 6.04 17.34
N GLY A 127 -2.15 4.99 17.54
CA GLY A 127 -3.29 4.94 18.47
C GLY A 127 -3.02 4.10 19.72
N ASP A 128 -4.02 4.05 20.61
CA ASP A 128 -3.91 3.30 21.87
C ASP A 128 -4.15 1.80 21.67
N VAL A 129 -3.07 1.09 21.37
CA VAL A 129 -3.07 -0.37 21.24
C VAL A 129 -3.16 -1.12 22.56
N LYS A 130 -3.04 -0.44 23.73
CA LYS A 130 -3.17 -1.13 25.03
C LYS A 130 -4.62 -1.49 25.33
N SER A 131 -5.57 -0.70 24.84
CA SER A 131 -7.01 -0.96 24.95
C SER A 131 -7.50 -2.09 24.02
N MET A 132 -6.65 -2.59 23.12
CA MET A 132 -7.01 -3.55 22.08
C MET A 132 -6.63 -4.98 22.45
N THR A 133 -7.35 -5.96 21.89
CA THR A 133 -7.00 -7.38 22.04
C THR A 133 -5.60 -7.66 21.47
N PRO A 134 -4.68 -8.29 22.23
CA PRO A 134 -3.32 -8.59 21.76
C PRO A 134 -3.27 -9.34 20.42
N LYS A 135 -4.17 -10.30 20.22
CA LYS A 135 -4.31 -11.07 18.98
C LYS A 135 -4.61 -10.18 17.76
N LEU A 136 -5.45 -9.17 17.94
CA LEU A 136 -5.76 -8.20 16.88
C LEU A 136 -4.50 -7.43 16.51
N VAL A 137 -3.80 -6.86 17.51
CA VAL A 137 -2.60 -6.06 17.28
C VAL A 137 -1.51 -6.90 16.60
N ALA A 138 -1.29 -8.13 17.03
CA ALA A 138 -0.33 -9.03 16.41
C ALA A 138 -0.70 -9.36 14.95
N SER A 139 -1.99 -9.52 14.64
CA SER A 139 -2.45 -9.72 13.25
C SER A 139 -2.17 -8.49 12.38
N LEU A 140 -2.31 -7.28 12.91
CA LEU A 140 -2.00 -6.03 12.21
C LEU A 140 -0.49 -5.95 11.94
N LEU A 141 0.33 -6.13 12.97
CA LEU A 141 1.80 -6.11 12.83
C LEU A 141 2.31 -7.20 11.88
N ALA A 142 1.70 -8.38 11.88
CA ALA A 142 2.03 -9.47 10.95
C ALA A 142 1.72 -9.11 9.48
N ASN A 143 0.71 -8.27 9.23
CA ASN A 143 0.30 -7.85 7.89
C ASN A 143 0.97 -6.55 7.41
N ALA A 144 1.77 -5.92 8.26
CA ALA A 144 2.47 -4.68 7.94
C ALA A 144 3.41 -4.86 6.75
N SER A 145 3.31 -3.94 5.78
CA SER A 145 4.10 -3.98 4.55
C SER A 145 4.20 -2.61 3.89
N LEU A 146 5.39 -2.27 3.39
CA LEU A 146 5.63 -1.13 2.49
C LEU A 146 5.79 -1.56 1.03
N HIS A 147 5.70 -2.87 0.74
CA HIS A 147 6.00 -3.42 -0.59
C HIS A 147 5.14 -2.83 -1.71
N GLY A 148 3.87 -2.50 -1.43
CA GLY A 148 3.00 -1.90 -2.43
C GLY A 148 3.49 -0.52 -2.90
N VAL A 149 3.83 0.35 -1.95
CA VAL A 149 4.34 1.70 -2.23
C VAL A 149 5.74 1.63 -2.85
N ASP A 150 6.62 0.77 -2.31
CA ASP A 150 7.96 0.55 -2.86
C ASP A 150 7.90 0.07 -4.31
N ASN A 151 7.01 -0.89 -4.61
CA ASN A 151 6.81 -1.40 -5.96
C ASN A 151 6.32 -0.30 -6.91
N TRP A 152 5.39 0.55 -6.47
CA TRP A 152 4.94 1.70 -7.25
C TRP A 152 6.10 2.66 -7.57
N PHE A 153 6.91 2.99 -6.57
CA PHE A 153 8.10 3.82 -6.80
C PHE A 153 9.13 3.15 -7.70
N GLN A 154 9.31 1.84 -7.63
CA GLN A 154 10.18 1.10 -8.55
C GLN A 154 9.65 1.13 -9.98
N ILE A 155 8.33 1.00 -10.18
CA ILE A 155 7.71 1.13 -11.50
C ILE A 155 7.94 2.54 -12.05
N LEU A 156 7.73 3.59 -11.25
CA LEU A 156 7.98 4.96 -11.66
C LEU A 156 9.44 5.16 -12.10
N ARG A 157 10.40 4.73 -11.27
CA ARG A 157 11.84 4.84 -11.55
C ARG A 157 12.29 4.14 -12.82
N ARG A 158 11.69 2.98 -13.13
CA ARG A 158 12.06 2.19 -14.33
C ARG A 158 11.40 2.66 -15.61
N HIS A 159 10.32 3.43 -15.52
CA HIS A 159 9.56 3.89 -16.69
C HIS A 159 9.73 5.39 -16.96
N ILE A 160 10.20 6.16 -15.99
CA ILE A 160 10.40 7.61 -16.09
C ILE A 160 11.83 7.91 -15.66
N ASN A 161 12.74 8.07 -16.61
CA ASN A 161 14.17 8.26 -16.35
C ASN A 161 14.45 9.48 -15.45
N LEU A 162 13.63 10.53 -15.52
CA LEU A 162 13.75 11.71 -14.63
C LEU A 162 13.65 11.34 -13.14
N LEU A 163 12.95 10.25 -12.81
CA LEU A 163 12.74 9.79 -11.44
C LEU A 163 13.75 8.74 -10.99
N GLU A 164 14.66 8.32 -11.88
CA GLU A 164 15.70 7.36 -11.56
C GLU A 164 16.58 7.89 -10.41
N ARG A 165 17.12 6.97 -9.62
CA ARG A 165 18.08 7.34 -8.59
C ARG A 165 19.41 7.69 -9.26
N PRO A 166 20.05 8.81 -8.90
CA PRO A 166 21.37 9.13 -9.43
C PRO A 166 22.38 8.03 -9.06
N VAL A 167 23.28 7.72 -9.99
CA VAL A 167 24.35 6.74 -9.79
C VAL A 167 25.27 7.24 -8.68
N THR A 168 25.59 6.37 -7.73
CA THR A 168 26.45 6.68 -6.59
C THR A 168 27.89 6.26 -6.87
N SER A 169 28.84 7.20 -6.79
CA SER A 169 30.26 6.86 -6.59
C SER A 169 30.57 6.84 -5.09
N ALA A 170 31.53 6.02 -4.68
CA ALA A 170 31.91 5.87 -3.27
C ALA A 170 32.49 7.17 -2.66
N THR A 171 32.98 8.08 -3.50
CA THR A 171 33.82 9.21 -3.08
C THR A 171 33.07 10.55 -3.03
N ASN A 172 31.85 10.66 -3.58
CA ASN A 172 31.17 11.95 -3.71
C ASN A 172 29.74 11.92 -3.16
N ALA A 173 29.49 12.74 -2.13
CA ALA A 173 28.18 12.85 -1.49
C ALA A 173 27.17 13.66 -2.34
N LYS A 174 27.68 14.56 -3.21
CA LYS A 174 26.86 15.32 -4.16
C LYS A 174 26.46 14.42 -5.32
N ARG A 175 25.16 14.39 -5.63
CA ARG A 175 24.58 13.49 -6.61
C ARG A 175 24.12 14.26 -7.83
N TRP A 176 24.61 13.88 -8.99
CA TRP A 176 24.13 14.39 -10.27
C TRP A 176 23.19 13.36 -10.90
N ASN A 177 22.02 13.80 -11.35
CA ASN A 177 21.11 12.98 -12.13
C ASN A 177 21.19 13.43 -13.59
N ALA A 178 21.71 12.57 -14.46
CA ALA A 178 21.86 12.85 -15.89
C ALA A 178 20.53 13.16 -16.59
N TYR A 179 19.45 12.61 -16.05
CA TYR A 179 18.10 12.75 -16.59
C TYR A 179 17.28 13.78 -15.81
N ALA A 180 17.89 14.61 -14.95
CA ALA A 180 17.16 15.68 -14.29
C ALA A 180 16.54 16.62 -15.36
N GLY A 181 15.22 16.75 -15.33
CA GLY A 181 14.52 17.65 -16.25
C GLY A 181 14.74 19.11 -15.87
N TYR A 182 15.07 19.95 -16.84
CA TYR A 182 15.19 21.41 -16.65
C TYR A 182 13.86 22.05 -16.22
N ASN A 183 12.73 21.56 -16.73
CA ASN A 183 11.39 21.97 -16.31
C ASN A 183 10.70 20.82 -15.53
N PRO A 184 10.43 20.96 -14.23
CA PRO A 184 9.78 19.93 -13.42
C PRO A 184 8.33 19.65 -13.82
N GLU A 185 7.69 20.53 -14.60
CA GLU A 185 6.32 20.33 -15.09
C GLU A 185 6.18 19.06 -15.95
N TRP A 186 7.21 18.73 -16.75
CA TRP A 186 7.22 17.50 -17.54
C TRP A 186 7.19 16.24 -16.66
N MET A 187 7.91 16.28 -15.53
CA MET A 187 7.90 15.18 -14.57
C MET A 187 6.50 14.98 -13.98
N VAL A 188 5.81 16.07 -13.62
CA VAL A 188 4.42 16.01 -13.13
C VAL A 188 3.52 15.39 -14.19
N LYS A 189 3.54 15.88 -15.43
CA LYS A 189 2.73 15.36 -16.54
C LYS A 189 2.95 13.85 -16.75
N LEU A 190 4.20 13.40 -16.77
CA LEU A 190 4.54 11.98 -16.96
C LEU A 190 4.08 11.10 -15.79
N ILE A 191 4.21 11.58 -14.55
CA ILE A 191 3.70 10.86 -13.36
C ILE A 191 2.19 10.70 -13.47
N GLU A 192 1.46 11.73 -13.89
CA GLU A 192 0.00 11.64 -13.98
C GLU A 192 -0.48 10.72 -15.08
N ILE A 193 0.15 10.76 -16.26
CA ILE A 193 -0.09 9.77 -17.32
C ILE A 193 0.17 8.36 -16.78
N LYS A 194 1.32 8.15 -16.13
CA LYS A 194 1.69 6.83 -15.59
C LYS A 194 0.72 6.37 -14.50
N ARG A 195 0.22 7.28 -13.65
CA ARG A 195 -0.77 6.98 -12.61
C ARG A 195 -2.09 6.50 -13.21
N VAL A 196 -2.61 7.19 -14.22
CA VAL A 196 -3.86 6.78 -14.89
C VAL A 196 -3.66 5.43 -15.59
N TYR A 197 -2.60 5.30 -16.38
CA TYR A 197 -2.30 4.05 -17.10
C TYR A 197 -2.09 2.86 -16.16
N PHE A 198 -1.36 3.04 -15.05
CA PHE A 198 -1.14 1.98 -14.06
C PHE A 198 -2.44 1.53 -13.40
N ASN A 199 -3.32 2.47 -13.03
CA ASN A 199 -4.54 2.14 -12.31
C ASN A 199 -5.62 1.53 -13.21
N TYR A 200 -5.72 1.96 -14.47
CA TYR A 200 -6.83 1.60 -15.35
C TYR A 200 -6.48 0.64 -16.49
N CYS A 201 -5.20 0.52 -16.88
CA CYS A 201 -4.77 -0.32 -18.01
C CYS A 201 -3.88 -1.49 -17.59
N MET A 202 -2.94 -1.28 -16.67
CA MET A 202 -1.99 -2.31 -16.24
C MET A 202 -2.67 -3.35 -15.34
N THR A 203 -2.41 -4.62 -15.59
CA THR A 203 -2.97 -5.76 -14.84
C THR A 203 -1.89 -6.50 -14.05
N ASN A 204 -2.33 -7.33 -13.10
CA ASN A 204 -1.49 -8.26 -12.36
C ASN A 204 -1.27 -9.59 -13.10
N GLU A 205 -1.48 -9.64 -14.41
CA GLU A 205 -1.43 -10.85 -15.24
C GLU A 205 -0.12 -11.63 -15.09
N ARG A 206 1.01 -10.92 -15.13
CA ARG A 206 2.34 -11.52 -14.95
C ARG A 206 2.53 -12.16 -13.58
N THR A 207 1.94 -11.58 -12.53
CA THR A 207 2.00 -12.17 -11.19
C THR A 207 1.10 -13.39 -11.09
N ILE A 208 -0.08 -13.33 -11.71
CA ILE A 208 -1.02 -14.45 -11.75
C ILE A 208 -0.40 -15.63 -12.50
N SER A 209 0.16 -15.42 -13.69
CA SER A 209 0.77 -16.50 -14.48
C SER A 209 1.96 -17.16 -13.80
N ARG A 210 2.68 -16.43 -12.93
CA ARG A 210 3.80 -16.97 -12.16
C ARG A 210 3.35 -17.81 -10.95
N ASN A 211 2.23 -17.44 -10.32
CA ASN A 211 1.79 -18.03 -9.05
C ASN A 211 0.71 -19.11 -9.23
N PHE A 212 -0.05 -19.07 -10.33
CA PHE A 212 -1.19 -19.94 -10.56
C PHE A 212 -1.06 -20.62 -11.92
N SER A 213 -1.39 -21.91 -11.96
CA SER A 213 -1.43 -22.73 -13.18
C SER A 213 -2.75 -23.50 -13.25
N GLY A 214 -3.15 -23.88 -14.46
CA GLY A 214 -4.38 -24.64 -14.73
C GLY A 214 -5.67 -23.82 -14.63
N ASN A 215 -6.79 -24.53 -14.51
CA ASN A 215 -8.15 -23.97 -14.61
C ASN A 215 -8.54 -23.06 -13.43
N ASN A 216 -7.80 -23.08 -12.31
CA ASN A 216 -8.04 -22.21 -11.15
C ASN A 216 -7.31 -20.86 -11.24
N LYS A 217 -6.87 -20.46 -12.43
CA LYS A 217 -6.16 -19.20 -12.65
C LYS A 217 -7.15 -18.01 -12.55
N PRO A 218 -6.94 -17.05 -11.63
CA PRO A 218 -7.81 -15.89 -11.53
C PRO A 218 -7.67 -14.99 -12.75
N ASN A 219 -8.75 -14.27 -13.08
CA ASN A 219 -8.74 -13.31 -14.18
C ASN A 219 -7.84 -12.10 -13.86
N PRO A 220 -7.04 -11.61 -14.83
CA PRO A 220 -6.27 -10.38 -14.67
C PRO A 220 -7.14 -9.19 -14.32
N SER A 221 -6.72 -8.43 -13.31
CA SER A 221 -7.43 -7.24 -12.85
C SER A 221 -6.48 -6.05 -12.72
N THR A 222 -7.02 -4.85 -12.92
CA THR A 222 -6.30 -3.59 -12.71
C THR A 222 -6.42 -3.13 -11.25
N PRO A 223 -5.53 -2.26 -10.76
CA PRO A 223 -5.69 -1.65 -9.43
C PRO A 223 -7.06 -0.98 -9.23
N ALA A 224 -7.57 -0.26 -10.22
CA ALA A 224 -8.88 0.40 -10.13
C ALA A 224 -10.03 -0.62 -10.01
N MET A 225 -9.95 -1.77 -10.67
CA MET A 225 -10.92 -2.86 -10.51
C MET A 225 -10.88 -3.45 -9.10
N ARG A 226 -9.69 -3.69 -8.54
CA ARG A 226 -9.53 -4.21 -7.17
C ARG A 226 -10.04 -3.24 -6.10
N LEU A 227 -10.03 -1.94 -6.39
CA LEU A 227 -10.62 -0.91 -5.54
C LEU A 227 -12.11 -0.68 -5.79
N GLY A 228 -12.72 -1.37 -6.75
CA GLY A 228 -14.14 -1.19 -7.10
C GLY A 228 -14.45 0.13 -7.83
N LEU A 229 -13.45 0.84 -8.34
CA LEU A 229 -13.64 2.10 -9.08
C LEU A 229 -14.19 1.87 -10.49
N THR A 230 -13.94 0.69 -11.06
CA THR A 230 -14.44 0.27 -12.37
C THR A 230 -14.66 -1.24 -12.36
N ARG A 231 -15.57 -1.72 -13.21
CA ARG A 231 -15.79 -3.15 -13.45
C ARG A 231 -15.05 -3.67 -14.68
N LYS A 232 -14.52 -2.78 -15.52
CA LYS A 232 -13.82 -3.14 -16.77
C LYS A 232 -12.37 -2.68 -16.78
N ARG A 233 -11.55 -3.39 -17.56
CA ARG A 233 -10.19 -2.99 -17.94
C ARG A 233 -10.29 -1.97 -19.09
N TYR A 234 -9.46 -0.93 -19.04
CA TYR A 234 -9.33 0.04 -20.12
C TYR A 234 -8.04 -0.20 -20.90
N THR A 235 -8.03 0.13 -22.17
CA THR A 235 -6.83 0.20 -23.02
C THR A 235 -6.24 1.61 -23.00
N ALA A 236 -5.01 1.77 -23.51
CA ALA A 236 -4.44 3.11 -23.70
C ALA A 236 -5.27 3.93 -24.70
N GLU A 237 -5.79 3.27 -25.74
CA GLU A 237 -6.63 3.90 -26.76
C GLU A 237 -7.95 4.40 -26.18
N ASP A 238 -8.59 3.65 -25.27
CA ASP A 238 -9.80 4.11 -24.58
C ASP A 238 -9.55 5.42 -23.81
N LEU A 239 -8.36 5.58 -23.23
CA LEU A 239 -8.00 6.78 -22.48
C LEU A 239 -7.66 7.96 -23.40
N LEU A 240 -6.99 7.71 -24.52
CA LEU A 240 -6.56 8.75 -25.46
C LEU A 240 -7.69 9.21 -26.39
N SER A 241 -8.62 8.31 -26.73
CA SER A 241 -9.80 8.62 -27.53
C SER A 241 -10.95 9.22 -26.72
N PHE A 242 -10.81 9.32 -25.39
CA PHE A 242 -11.80 9.93 -24.52
C PHE A 242 -11.94 11.42 -24.84
N SER A 243 -13.17 11.82 -25.19
CA SER A 243 -13.58 13.21 -25.31
C SER A 243 -14.89 13.37 -24.56
N LEU A 244 -14.93 14.29 -23.58
CA LEU A 244 -16.14 14.60 -22.84
C LEU A 244 -17.24 15.13 -23.77
N ASP A 245 -16.86 15.91 -24.78
CA ASP A 245 -17.81 16.45 -25.77
C ASP A 245 -18.40 15.32 -26.60
N LYS A 246 -17.60 14.35 -27.02
CA LYS A 246 -18.09 13.16 -27.72
C LYS A 246 -19.10 12.38 -26.87
N VAL A 247 -18.79 12.16 -25.59
CA VAL A 247 -19.70 11.46 -24.66
C VAL A 247 -21.01 12.22 -24.48
N ARG A 248 -20.94 13.55 -24.30
CA ARG A 248 -22.13 14.40 -24.13
C ARG A 248 -22.98 14.46 -25.39
N ILE A 249 -22.36 14.56 -26.55
CA ILE A 249 -23.04 14.51 -27.85
C ILE A 249 -23.74 13.16 -27.98
N ASP A 250 -23.04 12.05 -27.76
CA ASP A 250 -23.63 10.71 -27.82
C ASP A 250 -24.81 10.56 -26.85
N GLU A 251 -24.73 11.08 -25.61
CA GLU A 251 -25.86 11.06 -24.65
C GLU A 251 -27.07 11.87 -25.12
N VAL A 252 -26.84 13.08 -25.65
CA VAL A 252 -27.92 13.95 -26.12
C VAL A 252 -28.59 13.40 -27.38
N TYR A 253 -27.83 12.76 -28.27
CA TYR A 253 -28.34 12.28 -29.56
C TYR A 253 -28.78 10.81 -29.53
N ARG A 254 -28.18 9.90 -28.73
CA ARG A 254 -28.68 8.52 -28.56
C ARG A 254 -30.03 8.46 -27.84
N ASN A 255 -30.21 9.29 -26.82
CA ASN A 255 -31.49 9.36 -26.09
C ASN A 255 -32.64 9.91 -26.95
N LYS A 256 -32.34 10.59 -28.07
CA LYS A 256 -33.35 11.00 -29.06
C LYS A 256 -33.70 9.88 -30.06
N THR A 257 -32.76 9.00 -30.38
CA THR A 257 -32.99 7.88 -31.33
C THR A 257 -33.70 6.69 -30.70
N GLU A 258 -33.52 6.41 -29.40
CA GLU A 258 -34.22 5.31 -28.71
C GLU A 258 -35.68 5.63 -28.33
N HIS A 259 -36.10 6.90 -28.48
CA HIS A 259 -37.48 7.36 -28.27
C HIS A 259 -38.20 7.78 -29.56
N LEU A 260 -37.71 7.36 -30.73
CA LEU A 260 -38.54 7.41 -31.93
C LEU A 260 -39.61 6.32 -31.78
N PRO A 261 -40.90 6.66 -31.73
CA PRO A 261 -41.91 5.62 -31.66
C PRO A 261 -41.87 4.77 -32.94
N SER A 262 -42.22 3.50 -32.80
CA SER A 262 -42.26 2.48 -33.84
C SER A 262 -43.39 2.73 -34.88
N PHE A 263 -43.39 3.88 -35.53
CA PHE A 263 -44.31 4.20 -36.62
C PHE A 263 -43.61 4.59 -37.93
N VAL A 264 -42.30 4.37 -38.04
CA VAL A 264 -41.57 4.46 -39.32
C VAL A 264 -40.94 3.12 -39.68
N SER A 265 -41.76 2.06 -39.68
CA SER A 265 -41.47 0.82 -40.39
C SER A 265 -42.75 0.28 -41.02
N ASN A 266 -43.37 1.08 -41.88
CA ASN A 266 -44.26 0.63 -42.93
C ASN A 266 -44.67 1.84 -43.78
N ARG A 267 -44.07 1.98 -44.96
CA ARG A 267 -44.71 2.39 -46.21
C ARG A 267 -43.68 2.46 -47.34
N PHE A 268 -43.85 1.51 -48.27
CA PHE A 268 -43.33 1.40 -49.64
C PHE A 268 -41.83 1.18 -49.82
#